data_AF-A0A059X6K2-F1
#
_entry.id   AF-A0A059X6K2-F1
#
_cell.length_a   1.000
_cell.length_b   1.000
_cell.length_c   1.000
_cell.angle_alpha   90.00
_cell.angle_beta   90.00
_cell.angle_gamma   90.00
#
_symmetry.space_group_name_H-M   'P 1'
#
loop_
_entity.id
_entity.type
_entity.pdbx_description
1 polymer ?
#
loop_
_entity_poly.entity_id
_entity_poly.type
_entity_poly.pdbx_seq_one_letter_code
_entity_poly.pdbx_strand_id
1 'polypeptide(L)'
;MIQFSDNTRLNETETTGRVEAVDELDQIAIETVADDGPVVQPPEPEEDDDAGEAVVADTDLDVEDSTRLYLREIARVPLLTAEEEVVLAKAIELGSRIRTEPWTVIVDLHEWTLHGTEPIARAKHPAYALPHGGEAHRVVHGAIEDESAGDLLVTAPRFGFTEAIASAQSVPAKELLERARALRAVYNERLDAESFIALLDGAHAIAFQPALRGEKTIDSMLAWARDEVAIPAVQRWIETGREDEVLAPLGYRRGRRREARRCPHRAGEGGSGSHDLG
;
A
#
# COMPACT_ATOMS: atom_id res chain seq x y z
N MET A 1 -50.83 -3.14 -1.53
CA MET A 1 -50.73 -3.79 -0.20
C MET A 1 -51.64 -5.01 -0.23
N ILE A 2 -51.08 -6.19 -0.51
CA ILE A 2 -51.80 -7.47 -0.39
C ILE A 2 -50.81 -8.43 0.26
N GLN A 3 -51.11 -8.79 1.51
CA GLN A 3 -50.41 -9.81 2.28
C GLN A 3 -50.97 -11.18 1.91
N PHE A 4 -50.12 -12.19 1.84
CA PHE A 4 -50.52 -13.59 1.99
C PHE A 4 -49.68 -14.22 3.10
N SER A 5 -50.38 -14.75 4.08
CA SER A 5 -49.88 -15.36 5.30
C SER A 5 -49.25 -16.73 5.08
N ASP A 6 -48.36 -17.08 6.00
CA ASP A 6 -47.79 -18.41 6.25
C ASP A 6 -48.83 -19.53 6.26
N ASN A 7 -48.43 -20.72 5.77
CA ASN A 7 -48.72 -21.96 6.49
C ASN A 7 -47.80 -23.13 6.10
N THR A 8 -47.06 -23.57 7.11
CA THR A 8 -46.97 -24.96 7.61
C THR A 8 -46.12 -26.01 6.86
N ARG A 9 -45.08 -26.39 7.60
CA ARG A 9 -44.24 -27.58 7.54
C ARG A 9 -45.05 -28.89 7.61
N LEU A 10 -44.64 -29.88 6.81
CA LEU A 10 -44.76 -31.31 7.14
C LEU A 10 -43.44 -32.00 6.86
N ASN A 11 -42.86 -32.60 7.91
CA ASN A 11 -41.79 -33.59 7.87
C ASN A 11 -42.44 -34.97 7.67
N GLU A 12 -41.87 -35.82 6.81
CA GLU A 12 -41.79 -37.26 7.05
C GLU A 12 -40.44 -37.79 6.55
N THR A 13 -39.79 -38.55 7.43
CA THR A 13 -38.49 -39.20 7.26
C THR A 13 -38.70 -40.67 6.89
N GLU A 14 -38.03 -41.15 5.85
CA GLU A 14 -37.65 -42.57 5.76
C GLU A 14 -36.18 -42.71 5.33
N THR A 15 -35.41 -43.28 6.24
CA THR A 15 -34.01 -43.67 6.11
C THR A 15 -33.93 -45.00 5.37
N THR A 16 -33.04 -45.14 4.39
CA THR A 16 -32.19 -46.35 4.16
C THR A 16 -31.14 -46.05 3.10
N GLY A 17 -29.87 -46.36 3.38
CA GLY A 17 -28.83 -46.56 2.36
C GLY A 17 -27.55 -45.74 2.56
N ARG A 18 -26.68 -46.16 3.49
CA ARG A 18 -25.27 -45.77 3.55
C ARG A 18 -24.48 -46.59 2.53
N VAL A 19 -23.78 -45.94 1.60
CA VAL A 19 -22.60 -46.48 0.92
C VAL A 19 -21.60 -45.34 0.68
N GLU A 20 -20.43 -45.46 1.30
CA GLU A 20 -19.22 -44.69 1.01
C GLU A 20 -18.50 -45.34 -0.18
N ALA A 21 -18.01 -44.54 -1.14
CA ALA A 21 -16.96 -44.95 -2.08
C ALA A 21 -16.29 -43.71 -2.71
N VAL A 22 -15.11 -43.31 -2.23
CA VAL A 22 -13.78 -43.36 -2.88
C VAL A 22 -13.67 -42.73 -4.28
N ASP A 23 -13.05 -41.54 -4.29
CA ASP A 23 -11.82 -41.17 -5.02
C ASP A 23 -11.56 -41.80 -6.40
N GLU A 24 -11.88 -41.06 -7.46
CA GLU A 24 -11.51 -41.37 -8.85
C GLU A 24 -10.85 -40.15 -9.53
N LEU A 25 -9.67 -39.74 -9.07
CA LEU A 25 -8.79 -38.81 -9.80
C LEU A 25 -7.34 -39.34 -9.95
N ASP A 26 -7.12 -40.63 -9.77
CA ASP A 26 -5.79 -41.24 -9.65
C ASP A 26 -5.33 -42.07 -10.87
N GLN A 27 -5.74 -41.69 -12.09
CA GLN A 27 -5.24 -42.34 -13.32
C GLN A 27 -4.95 -41.35 -14.45
N ILE A 28 -3.93 -40.51 -14.25
CA ILE A 28 -3.08 -40.04 -15.34
C ILE A 28 -1.65 -40.43 -14.96
N ALA A 29 -1.18 -41.54 -15.54
CA ALA A 29 0.19 -41.98 -15.42
C ALA A 29 1.10 -40.99 -16.17
N ILE A 30 1.80 -40.13 -15.43
CA ILE A 30 2.94 -39.38 -15.94
C ILE A 30 4.13 -40.34 -15.95
N GLU A 31 4.50 -40.79 -17.14
CA GLU A 31 5.74 -41.50 -17.39
C GLU A 31 6.92 -40.60 -16.99
N THR A 32 7.65 -40.99 -15.94
CA THR A 32 8.82 -40.28 -15.44
C THR A 32 9.96 -40.40 -16.45
N VAL A 33 10.12 -39.38 -17.29
CA VAL A 33 11.38 -39.13 -17.98
C VAL A 33 12.39 -38.71 -16.92
N ALA A 34 13.52 -39.44 -16.87
CA ALA A 34 14.63 -39.15 -15.97
C ALA A 34 15.09 -37.69 -16.14
N ASP A 35 14.96 -36.93 -15.06
CA ASP A 35 15.48 -35.57 -14.90
C ASP A 35 16.97 -35.65 -14.53
N ASP A 36 17.82 -35.61 -15.55
CA ASP A 36 19.25 -35.31 -15.40
C ASP A 36 19.51 -33.94 -16.04
N GLY A 37 18.90 -32.91 -15.44
CA GLY A 37 19.20 -31.50 -15.70
C GLY A 37 20.33 -31.02 -14.78
N PRO A 38 21.24 -30.15 -15.24
CA PRO A 38 22.35 -29.69 -14.41
C PRO A 38 21.83 -28.87 -13.23
N VAL A 39 22.20 -29.28 -12.03
CA VAL A 39 21.94 -28.57 -10.76
C VAL A 39 22.60 -27.20 -10.81
N VAL A 40 21.82 -26.15 -10.98
CA VAL A 40 22.27 -24.76 -10.84
C VAL A 40 22.32 -24.43 -9.35
N GLN A 41 23.53 -24.25 -8.82
CA GLN A 41 23.74 -23.73 -7.47
C GLN A 41 23.33 -22.25 -7.39
N PRO A 42 22.78 -21.77 -6.26
CA PRO A 42 22.54 -20.34 -6.08
C PRO A 42 23.88 -19.60 -6.03
N PRO A 43 24.05 -18.46 -6.73
CA PRO A 43 25.28 -17.69 -6.62
C PRO A 43 25.39 -17.01 -5.25
N GLU A 44 26.58 -17.03 -4.68
CA GLU A 44 26.97 -16.17 -3.55
C GLU A 44 27.02 -14.69 -4.01
N PRO A 45 26.87 -13.71 -3.09
CA PRO A 45 26.84 -12.30 -3.47
C PRO A 45 28.23 -11.84 -3.91
N GLU A 46 28.42 -11.66 -5.21
CA GLU A 46 29.57 -10.93 -5.76
C GLU A 46 29.32 -9.43 -5.63
N GLU A 47 30.33 -8.71 -5.13
CA GLU A 47 30.36 -7.25 -5.02
C GLU A 47 30.41 -6.66 -6.45
N ASP A 48 29.42 -5.82 -6.79
CA ASP A 48 29.33 -5.10 -8.06
C ASP A 48 30.48 -4.07 -8.18
N ASP A 49 31.62 -4.50 -8.69
CA ASP A 49 32.67 -3.62 -9.21
C ASP A 49 32.67 -3.67 -10.76
N ASP A 50 32.40 -2.50 -11.33
CA ASP A 50 32.68 -2.08 -12.70
C ASP A 50 31.97 -2.86 -13.83
N ALA A 51 30.74 -2.42 -14.14
CA ALA A 51 30.04 -2.77 -15.36
C ALA A 51 30.81 -2.25 -16.58
N GLY A 52 31.74 -3.07 -17.06
CA GLY A 52 32.52 -2.84 -18.27
C GLY A 52 31.63 -2.48 -19.45
N GLU A 53 31.95 -1.34 -20.06
CA GLU A 53 31.36 -0.80 -21.27
C GLU A 53 31.56 -1.80 -22.43
N ALA A 54 30.61 -2.71 -22.62
CA ALA A 54 30.56 -3.58 -23.78
C ALA A 54 30.14 -2.75 -25.00
N VAL A 55 31.12 -2.15 -25.66
CA VAL A 55 30.95 -1.52 -26.98
C VAL A 55 30.64 -2.62 -28.00
N VAL A 56 29.36 -2.94 -28.17
CA VAL A 56 28.88 -3.72 -29.33
C VAL A 56 29.02 -2.86 -30.57
N ALA A 57 29.93 -3.28 -31.46
CA ALA A 57 30.17 -2.65 -32.74
C ALA A 57 28.87 -2.53 -33.57
N ASP A 58 28.56 -1.29 -33.92
CA ASP A 58 27.39 -0.83 -34.68
C ASP A 58 27.57 -1.11 -36.19
N THR A 59 27.86 -2.35 -36.57
CA THR A 59 28.00 -2.73 -37.97
C THR A 59 26.71 -3.31 -38.50
N ASP A 60 26.01 -2.48 -39.27
CA ASP A 60 24.99 -2.80 -40.28
C ASP A 60 23.79 -3.62 -39.79
N LEU A 61 22.94 -2.97 -39.01
CA LEU A 61 21.66 -3.51 -38.56
C LEU A 61 20.59 -3.36 -39.64
N ASP A 62 20.03 -4.48 -40.10
CA ASP A 62 18.72 -4.50 -40.75
C ASP A 62 17.69 -3.87 -39.79
N VAL A 63 17.35 -2.61 -40.03
CA VAL A 63 16.31 -1.82 -39.34
C VAL A 63 14.92 -2.48 -39.44
N GLU A 64 14.78 -3.54 -40.22
CA GLU A 64 13.54 -4.27 -40.49
C GLU A 64 13.14 -5.26 -39.37
N ASP A 65 14.06 -5.67 -38.48
CA ASP A 65 13.71 -6.57 -37.37
C ASP A 65 13.20 -5.80 -36.13
N SER A 66 11.90 -5.51 -36.15
CA SER A 66 11.17 -4.88 -35.04
C SER A 66 11.33 -5.61 -33.69
N THR A 67 11.57 -6.92 -33.69
CA THR A 67 11.74 -7.70 -32.46
C THR A 67 13.11 -7.41 -31.85
N ARG A 68 14.18 -7.44 -32.65
CA ARG A 68 15.52 -7.06 -32.19
C ARG A 68 15.57 -5.61 -31.68
N LEU A 69 14.88 -4.70 -32.36
CA LEU A 69 14.77 -3.31 -31.91
C LEU A 69 14.06 -3.20 -30.55
N TYR A 70 12.93 -3.90 -30.39
CA TYR A 70 12.19 -3.94 -29.11
C TYR A 70 13.04 -4.51 -27.97
N LEU A 71 13.71 -5.64 -28.18
CA LEU A 71 14.55 -6.28 -27.16
C LEU A 71 15.73 -5.37 -26.75
N ARG A 72 16.34 -4.67 -27.72
CA ARG A 72 17.38 -3.69 -27.44
C ARG A 72 16.85 -2.52 -26.60
N GLU A 73 15.63 -2.05 -26.84
CA GLU A 73 15.05 -0.93 -26.11
C GLU A 73 14.69 -1.30 -24.67
N ILE A 74 14.05 -2.45 -24.44
CA ILE A 74 13.69 -2.88 -23.08
C ILE A 74 14.92 -3.24 -22.23
N ALA A 75 16.00 -3.72 -22.85
CA ALA A 75 17.23 -4.08 -22.16
C ALA A 75 18.02 -2.87 -21.62
N ARG A 76 17.67 -1.63 -22.01
CA ARG A 76 18.32 -0.41 -21.51
C ARG A 76 17.96 -0.07 -20.07
N VAL A 77 16.82 -0.54 -19.58
CA VAL A 77 16.34 -0.22 -18.24
C VAL A 77 16.73 -1.36 -17.30
N PRO A 78 17.51 -1.09 -16.23
CA PRO A 78 17.87 -2.12 -15.26
C PRO A 78 16.64 -2.60 -14.48
N LEU A 79 16.76 -3.79 -13.90
CA LEU A 79 15.74 -4.33 -13.00
C LEU A 79 15.65 -3.48 -11.73
N LEU A 80 14.43 -3.38 -11.20
CA LEU A 80 14.18 -2.69 -9.93
C LEU A 80 14.57 -3.59 -8.76
N THR A 81 15.12 -2.99 -7.72
CA THR A 81 15.26 -3.60 -6.41
C THR A 81 13.93 -3.57 -5.65
N ALA A 82 13.80 -4.41 -4.61
CA ALA A 82 12.59 -4.46 -3.79
C ALA A 82 12.22 -3.11 -3.16
N GLU A 83 13.20 -2.31 -2.71
CA GLU A 83 12.92 -0.98 -2.17
C GLU A 83 12.45 0.00 -3.28
N GLU A 84 13.05 -0.07 -4.47
CA GLU A 84 12.65 0.80 -5.60
C GLU A 84 11.21 0.50 -6.04
N GLU A 85 10.79 -0.77 -6.06
CA GLU A 85 9.40 -1.16 -6.32
C GLU A 85 8.44 -0.55 -5.29
N VAL A 86 8.78 -0.61 -3.99
CA VAL A 86 7.96 -0.03 -2.92
C VAL A 86 7.89 1.49 -3.03
N VAL A 87 9.00 2.17 -3.33
CA VAL A 87 9.01 3.62 -3.55
C VAL A 87 8.07 4.01 -4.69
N LEU A 88 8.14 3.32 -5.83
CA LEU A 88 7.31 3.61 -6.99
C LEU A 88 5.83 3.35 -6.70
N ALA A 89 5.51 2.25 -5.99
CA ALA A 89 4.15 1.95 -5.57
C ALA A 89 3.58 3.04 -4.65
N LYS A 90 4.36 3.50 -3.66
CA LYS A 90 3.99 4.62 -2.78
C LYS A 90 3.75 5.91 -3.56
N ALA A 91 4.61 6.23 -4.54
CA ALA A 91 4.47 7.43 -5.36
C ALA A 91 3.19 7.41 -6.21
N ILE A 92 2.87 6.27 -6.82
CA ILE A 92 1.63 6.09 -7.61
C ILE A 92 0.40 6.26 -6.72
N GLU A 93 0.39 5.62 -5.54
CA GLU A 93 -0.74 5.69 -4.63
C GLU A 93 -0.94 7.10 -4.08
N LEU A 94 0.15 7.79 -3.73
CA LEU A 94 0.13 9.17 -3.27
C LEU A 94 -0.46 10.10 -4.35
N GLY A 95 0.01 9.99 -5.59
CA GLY A 95 -0.50 10.78 -6.73
C GLY A 95 -1.96 10.49 -7.06
N SER A 96 -2.44 9.26 -6.78
CA SER A 96 -3.84 8.88 -6.93
C SER A 96 -4.72 9.50 -5.83
N ARG A 97 -4.33 9.31 -4.56
CA ARG A 97 -5.12 9.70 -3.39
C ARG A 97 -5.16 11.20 -3.14
N ILE A 98 -4.10 11.95 -3.41
CA ILE A 98 -4.02 13.39 -3.11
C ILE A 98 -5.20 14.20 -3.66
N ARG A 99 -5.80 13.74 -4.76
CA ARG A 99 -6.93 14.40 -5.42
C ARG A 99 -8.26 14.24 -4.69
N THR A 100 -8.43 13.17 -3.92
CA THR A 100 -9.70 12.81 -3.28
C THR A 100 -9.59 12.76 -1.76
N GLU A 101 -8.46 12.28 -1.26
CA GLU A 101 -8.20 12.00 0.15
C GLU A 101 -6.81 12.57 0.52
N PRO A 102 -6.61 13.91 0.43
CA PRO A 102 -5.33 14.52 0.75
C PRO A 102 -4.91 14.29 2.21
N TRP A 103 -5.85 14.07 3.11
CA TRP A 103 -5.59 13.78 4.51
C TRP A 103 -4.82 12.47 4.71
N THR A 104 -5.15 11.40 3.97
CA THR A 104 -4.40 10.13 4.07
C THR A 104 -2.98 10.33 3.56
N VAL A 105 -2.81 11.08 2.47
CA VAL A 105 -1.51 11.41 1.91
C VAL A 105 -0.63 12.17 2.91
N ILE A 106 -1.21 13.11 3.65
CA ILE A 106 -0.46 13.87 4.66
C ILE A 106 0.00 12.96 5.80
N VAL A 107 -0.85 12.06 6.29
CA VAL A 107 -0.44 11.10 7.35
C VAL A 107 0.60 10.11 6.81
N ASP A 108 0.45 9.63 5.57
CA ASP A 108 1.43 8.75 4.91
C ASP A 108 2.80 9.45 4.75
N LEU A 109 2.81 10.69 4.27
CA LEU A 109 4.02 11.50 4.15
C LEU A 109 4.68 11.73 5.50
N HIS A 110 3.90 12.07 6.54
CA HIS A 110 4.40 12.23 7.90
C HIS A 110 5.14 10.98 8.36
N GLU A 111 4.52 9.81 8.26
CA GLU A 111 5.15 8.57 8.73
C GLU A 111 6.38 8.18 7.91
N TRP A 112 6.28 8.20 6.57
CA TRP A 112 7.38 7.74 5.73
C TRP A 112 8.61 8.64 5.84
N THR A 113 8.40 9.96 5.98
CA THR A 113 9.49 10.92 6.17
C THR A 113 10.06 10.89 7.58
N LEU A 114 9.23 10.67 8.60
CA LEU A 114 9.67 10.55 9.99
C LEU A 114 10.55 9.31 10.21
N HIS A 115 10.17 8.19 9.59
CA HIS A 115 10.83 6.90 9.78
C HIS A 115 11.88 6.56 8.73
N GLY A 116 12.05 7.41 7.71
CA GLY A 116 13.08 7.22 6.67
C GLY A 116 12.89 5.91 5.90
N THR A 117 11.68 5.62 5.43
CA THR A 117 11.37 4.35 4.77
C THR A 117 12.10 4.21 3.44
N GLU A 118 12.42 2.98 3.02
CA GLU A 118 13.22 2.67 1.81
C GLU A 118 14.55 3.47 1.73
N PRO A 119 15.40 3.40 2.78
CA PRO A 119 16.57 4.27 2.89
C PRO A 119 17.62 4.01 1.79
N ILE A 120 17.75 2.77 1.30
CA ILE A 120 18.75 2.42 0.29
C ILE A 120 18.31 3.00 -1.05
N ALA A 121 17.06 2.77 -1.47
CA ALA A 121 16.54 3.31 -2.72
C ALA A 121 16.56 4.83 -2.73
N ARG A 122 16.15 5.48 -1.63
CA ARG A 122 16.11 6.94 -1.53
C ARG A 122 17.49 7.59 -1.45
N ALA A 123 18.49 6.91 -0.87
CA ALA A 123 19.87 7.37 -0.89
C ALA A 123 20.50 7.25 -2.29
N LYS A 124 20.22 6.16 -3.00
CA LYS A 124 20.75 5.89 -4.34
C LYS A 124 20.18 6.83 -5.40
N HIS A 125 18.89 7.16 -5.33
CA HIS A 125 18.20 7.95 -6.34
C HIS A 125 17.53 9.20 -5.76
N PRO A 126 18.08 10.40 -5.99
CA PRO A 126 17.52 11.66 -5.47
C PRO A 126 16.06 11.92 -5.89
N ALA A 127 15.64 11.41 -7.06
CA ALA A 127 14.26 11.49 -7.55
C ALA A 127 13.26 10.75 -6.65
N TYR A 128 13.72 9.83 -5.81
CA TYR A 128 12.89 9.10 -4.84
C TYR A 128 12.78 9.82 -3.49
N ALA A 129 13.32 11.02 -3.34
CA ALA A 129 13.10 11.81 -2.13
C ALA A 129 11.59 12.09 -1.93
N LEU A 130 11.10 11.87 -0.72
CA LEU A 130 9.73 12.23 -0.36
C LEU A 130 9.64 13.76 -0.17
N PRO A 131 8.84 14.46 -0.98
CA PRO A 131 8.68 15.90 -0.81
C PRO A 131 7.79 16.21 0.40
N HIS A 132 7.87 17.44 0.90
CA HIS A 132 6.95 18.01 1.89
C HIS A 132 6.86 17.33 3.27
N GLY A 133 7.91 16.61 3.71
CA GLY A 133 7.93 15.97 5.03
C GLY A 133 7.72 16.96 6.18
N GLY A 134 8.44 18.09 6.17
CA GLY A 134 8.30 19.13 7.20
C GLY A 134 6.90 19.72 7.29
N GLU A 135 6.26 19.94 6.14
CA GLU A 135 4.88 20.40 6.06
C GLU A 135 3.91 19.32 6.54
N ALA A 136 4.10 18.06 6.16
CA ALA A 136 3.28 16.94 6.62
C ALA A 136 3.32 16.82 8.16
N HIS A 137 4.51 16.87 8.76
CA HIS A 137 4.65 16.86 10.23
C HIS A 137 3.90 18.01 10.88
N ARG A 138 4.05 19.24 10.35
CA ARG A 138 3.34 20.41 10.87
C ARG A 138 1.83 20.24 10.79
N VAL A 139 1.31 19.72 9.69
CA VAL A 139 -0.13 19.52 9.50
C VAL A 139 -0.66 18.44 10.44
N VAL A 140 0.03 17.31 10.59
CA VAL A 140 -0.39 16.25 11.52
C VAL A 140 -0.39 16.77 12.95
N HIS A 141 0.69 17.40 13.40
CA HIS A 141 0.76 17.99 14.74
C HIS A 141 -0.34 19.03 14.96
N GLY A 142 -0.47 20.01 14.05
CA GLY A 142 -1.46 21.06 14.16
C GLY A 142 -2.89 20.53 14.17
N ALA A 143 -3.19 19.51 13.36
CA ALA A 143 -4.51 18.89 13.30
C ALA A 143 -4.88 18.16 14.60
N ILE A 144 -3.93 17.47 15.22
CA ILE A 144 -4.16 16.75 16.50
C ILE A 144 -4.25 17.72 17.69
N GLU A 145 -3.49 18.82 17.66
CA GLU A 145 -3.50 19.85 18.71
C GLU A 145 -4.70 20.79 18.62
N ASP A 146 -5.38 20.86 17.47
CA ASP A 146 -6.54 21.73 17.26
C ASP A 146 -7.74 21.30 18.13
N GLU A 147 -8.50 22.27 18.62
CA GLU A 147 -9.70 22.02 19.43
C GLU A 147 -10.72 21.14 18.70
N SER A 148 -10.78 21.21 17.36
CA SER A 148 -11.66 20.37 16.54
C SER A 148 -11.30 18.89 16.52
N ALA A 149 -10.16 18.46 17.08
CA ALA A 149 -9.80 17.06 17.27
C ALA A 149 -10.10 16.54 18.69
N GLY A 150 -10.53 17.40 19.61
CA GLY A 150 -10.69 17.04 21.03
C GLY A 150 -11.66 15.88 21.30
N ASP A 151 -12.71 15.73 20.48
CA ASP A 151 -13.65 14.60 20.56
C ASP A 151 -13.08 13.28 20.03
N LEU A 152 -11.99 13.32 19.26
CA LEU A 152 -11.31 12.14 18.72
C LEU A 152 -10.28 11.55 19.70
N LEU A 153 -9.74 12.38 20.61
CA LEU A 153 -8.75 11.98 21.62
C LEU A 153 -9.40 11.22 22.79
N VAL A 154 -9.90 10.03 22.48
CA VAL A 154 -10.56 9.12 23.43
C VAL A 154 -9.60 8.04 23.93
N THR A 155 -9.95 7.38 25.03
CA THR A 155 -9.18 6.25 25.54
C THR A 155 -9.02 5.15 24.49
N ALA A 156 -7.79 4.71 24.27
CA ALA A 156 -7.48 3.70 23.26
C ALA A 156 -8.14 2.35 23.59
N PRO A 157 -8.65 1.63 22.56
CA PRO A 157 -9.17 0.27 22.69
C PRO A 157 -8.20 -0.70 23.36
N ARG A 158 -8.70 -1.87 23.77
CA ARG A 158 -7.83 -2.97 24.20
C ARG A 158 -7.39 -3.75 22.96
N PHE A 159 -6.08 -3.87 22.75
CA PHE A 159 -5.52 -4.54 21.57
C PHE A 159 -5.05 -5.99 21.83
N GLY A 160 -5.04 -6.47 23.08
CA GLY A 160 -4.59 -7.85 23.39
C GLY A 160 -3.09 -7.99 23.67
N PHE A 161 -2.42 -6.92 24.15
CA PHE A 161 -0.98 -6.96 24.43
C PHE A 161 -0.56 -8.04 25.44
N THR A 162 -1.39 -8.35 26.43
CA THR A 162 -1.02 -9.35 27.46
C THR A 162 -0.83 -10.73 26.85
N GLU A 163 -1.75 -11.14 25.99
CA GLU A 163 -1.68 -12.41 25.27
C GLU A 163 -0.52 -12.39 24.26
N ALA A 164 -0.39 -11.31 23.47
CA ALA A 164 0.68 -11.18 22.48
C ALA A 164 2.08 -11.26 23.10
N ILE A 165 2.30 -10.57 24.22
CA ILE A 165 3.58 -10.57 24.95
C ILE A 165 3.90 -11.98 25.50
N ALA A 166 2.89 -12.70 25.98
CA ALA A 166 3.07 -14.06 26.49
C ALA A 166 3.38 -15.07 25.37
N SER A 167 2.82 -14.85 24.17
CA SER A 167 3.01 -15.71 23.00
C SER A 167 4.24 -15.36 22.14
N ALA A 168 4.88 -14.21 22.38
CA ALA A 168 6.04 -13.76 21.63
C ALA A 168 7.22 -14.76 21.73
N GLN A 169 7.72 -15.20 20.57
CA GLN A 169 8.78 -16.22 20.49
C GLN A 169 10.20 -15.65 20.58
N SER A 170 10.37 -14.35 20.36
CA SER A 170 11.67 -13.69 20.37
C SER A 170 11.72 -12.57 21.41
N VAL A 171 12.90 -12.37 22.01
CA VAL A 171 13.14 -11.28 22.96
C VAL A 171 12.86 -9.91 22.33
N PRO A 172 13.33 -9.61 21.09
CA PRO A 172 13.01 -8.33 20.45
C PRO A 172 11.51 -8.11 20.25
N ALA A 173 10.75 -9.15 19.85
CA ALA A 173 9.29 -9.03 19.71
C ALA A 173 8.62 -8.69 21.05
N LYS A 174 9.04 -9.35 22.13
CA LYS A 174 8.52 -9.09 23.47
C LYS A 174 8.80 -7.66 23.94
N GLU A 175 10.02 -7.18 23.74
CA GLU A 175 10.41 -5.80 24.09
C GLU A 175 9.62 -4.75 23.31
N LEU A 176 9.42 -4.98 22.00
CA LEU A 176 8.64 -4.09 21.15
C LEU A 176 7.16 -4.05 21.55
N LEU A 177 6.56 -5.21 21.89
CA LEU A 177 5.19 -5.29 22.36
C LEU A 177 5.00 -4.63 23.73
N GLU A 178 5.95 -4.78 24.65
CA GLU A 178 5.94 -4.06 25.94
C GLU A 178 6.07 -2.55 25.73
N ARG A 179 6.92 -2.10 24.80
CA ARG A 179 7.03 -0.69 24.43
C ARG A 179 5.71 -0.14 23.85
N ALA A 180 5.07 -0.86 22.94
CA ALA A 180 3.77 -0.48 22.37
C ALA A 180 2.68 -0.41 23.47
N ARG A 181 2.65 -1.39 24.38
CA ARG A 181 1.77 -1.39 25.54
C ARG A 181 2.00 -0.17 26.44
N ALA A 182 3.26 0.21 26.66
CA ALA A 182 3.63 1.37 27.46
C ALA A 182 3.18 2.68 26.80
N LEU A 183 3.36 2.85 25.48
CA LEU A 183 2.87 4.02 24.74
C LEU A 183 1.36 4.20 24.91
N ARG A 184 0.59 3.10 24.76
CA ARG A 184 -0.84 3.10 25.03
C ARG A 184 -1.18 3.49 26.47
N ALA A 185 -0.43 3.01 27.44
CA ALA A 185 -0.68 3.32 28.84
C ALA A 185 -0.46 4.81 29.13
N VAL A 186 0.65 5.38 28.64
CA VAL A 186 0.97 6.81 28.77
C VAL A 186 -0.11 7.67 28.11
N TYR A 187 -0.53 7.33 26.89
CA TYR A 187 -1.60 8.05 26.22
C TYR A 187 -2.92 7.98 27.00
N ASN A 188 -3.33 6.79 27.47
CA ASN A 188 -4.58 6.67 28.22
C ASN A 188 -4.56 7.38 29.58
N GLU A 189 -3.39 7.58 30.18
CA GLU A 189 -3.23 8.33 31.43
C GLU A 189 -3.36 9.85 31.19
N ARG A 190 -2.79 10.35 30.09
CA ARG A 190 -2.73 11.79 29.79
C ARG A 190 -3.89 12.31 28.95
N LEU A 191 -4.33 11.51 27.97
CA LEU A 191 -5.35 11.85 26.97
C LEU A 191 -5.12 13.22 26.33
N ASP A 192 -3.89 13.46 25.88
CA ASP A 192 -3.48 14.71 25.24
C ASP A 192 -2.86 14.47 23.86
N ALA A 193 -2.72 15.55 23.08
CA ALA A 193 -2.17 15.53 21.74
C ALA A 193 -0.73 15.00 21.70
N GLU A 194 0.12 15.43 22.65
CA GLU A 194 1.53 15.05 22.71
C GLU A 194 1.70 13.53 22.89
N SER A 195 0.99 12.95 23.86
CA SER A 195 1.03 11.51 24.11
C SER A 195 0.36 10.70 23.01
N PHE A 196 -0.66 11.25 22.33
CA PHE A 196 -1.26 10.63 21.16
C PHE A 196 -0.28 10.56 19.99
N ILE A 197 0.42 11.65 19.67
CA ILE A 197 1.39 11.70 18.59
C ILE A 197 2.54 10.72 18.87
N ALA A 198 3.04 10.67 20.11
CA ALA A 198 4.04 9.69 20.52
C ALA A 198 3.55 8.24 20.35
N LEU A 199 2.26 7.98 20.57
CA LEU A 199 1.64 6.68 20.32
C LEU A 199 1.54 6.38 18.83
N LEU A 200 1.08 7.32 18.00
CA LEU A 200 0.96 7.18 16.55
C LEU A 200 2.31 6.84 15.91
N ASP A 201 3.31 7.70 16.14
CA ASP A 201 4.65 7.56 15.57
C ASP A 201 5.35 6.30 16.10
N GLY A 202 5.18 6.03 17.39
CA GLY A 202 5.71 4.82 18.02
C GLY A 202 5.05 3.55 17.49
N ALA A 203 3.74 3.56 17.25
CA ALA A 203 3.01 2.43 16.69
C ALA A 203 3.54 2.08 15.29
N HIS A 204 3.71 3.09 14.43
CA HIS A 204 4.26 2.88 13.09
C HIS A 204 5.69 2.33 13.16
N ALA A 205 6.58 2.98 13.91
CA ALA A 205 7.97 2.54 14.04
C ALA A 205 8.10 1.07 14.52
N ILE A 206 7.16 0.63 15.37
CA ILE A 206 7.12 -0.73 15.93
C ILE A 206 6.50 -1.73 14.94
N ALA A 207 5.41 -1.38 14.25
CA ALA A 207 4.67 -2.27 13.35
C ALA A 207 5.55 -2.81 12.19
N PHE A 208 6.45 -1.97 11.68
CA PHE A 208 7.32 -2.33 10.55
C PHE A 208 8.63 -3.03 10.98
N GLN A 209 8.82 -3.33 12.26
CA GLN A 209 9.97 -4.11 12.70
C GLN A 209 9.88 -5.57 12.23
N PRO A 210 10.95 -6.16 11.68
CA PRO A 210 10.93 -7.55 11.21
C PRO A 210 10.49 -8.55 12.28
N ALA A 211 10.80 -8.27 13.55
CA ALA A 211 10.44 -9.11 14.68
C ALA A 211 8.93 -9.21 14.95
N LEU A 212 8.12 -8.26 14.43
CA LEU A 212 6.67 -8.21 14.60
C LEU A 212 5.89 -8.41 13.30
N ARG A 213 6.54 -8.90 12.24
CA ARG A 213 5.86 -9.15 10.96
C ARG A 213 4.65 -10.09 11.16
N GLY A 214 3.46 -9.57 10.88
CA GLY A 214 2.19 -10.31 11.01
C GLY A 214 1.55 -10.28 12.40
N GLU A 215 2.08 -9.48 13.33
CA GLU A 215 1.52 -9.32 14.67
C GLU A 215 0.29 -8.38 14.65
N LYS A 216 -0.90 -8.98 14.70
CA LYS A 216 -2.16 -8.25 14.58
C LYS A 216 -2.39 -7.22 15.69
N THR A 217 -1.78 -7.42 16.86
CA THR A 217 -1.93 -6.52 18.01
C THR A 217 -1.43 -5.12 17.69
N ILE A 218 -0.23 -5.02 17.10
CA ILE A 218 0.35 -3.72 16.74
C ILE A 218 -0.35 -3.13 15.51
N ASP A 219 -0.71 -3.97 14.53
CA ASP A 219 -1.48 -3.55 13.36
C ASP A 219 -2.81 -2.91 13.76
N SER A 220 -3.51 -3.50 14.74
CA SER A 220 -4.78 -2.98 15.25
C SER A 220 -4.59 -1.66 16.00
N MET A 221 -3.50 -1.51 16.75
CA MET A 221 -3.18 -0.25 17.43
C MET A 221 -2.87 0.87 16.43
N LEU A 222 -2.07 0.55 15.40
CA LEU A 222 -1.72 1.48 14.34
C LEU A 222 -2.95 1.87 13.51
N ALA A 223 -3.79 0.90 13.12
CA ALA A 223 -5.03 1.16 12.40
C ALA A 223 -5.98 2.06 13.20
N TRP A 224 -6.15 1.82 14.50
CA TRP A 224 -6.95 2.71 15.34
C TRP A 224 -6.35 4.13 15.42
N ALA A 225 -5.05 4.26 15.69
CA ALA A 225 -4.40 5.57 15.79
C ALA A 225 -4.49 6.34 14.47
N ARG A 226 -4.27 5.67 13.34
CA ARG A 226 -4.32 6.28 12.01
C ARG A 226 -5.74 6.58 11.57
N ASP A 227 -6.59 5.57 11.50
CA ASP A 227 -7.84 5.60 10.74
C ASP A 227 -8.97 6.23 11.56
N GLU A 228 -8.98 6.04 12.88
CA GLU A 228 -10.04 6.52 13.75
C GLU A 228 -9.74 7.90 14.38
N VAL A 229 -8.47 8.32 14.40
CA VAL A 229 -8.05 9.56 15.06
C VAL A 229 -7.26 10.49 14.13
N ALA A 230 -6.10 10.07 13.63
CA ALA A 230 -5.21 10.97 12.89
C ALA A 230 -5.80 11.41 11.54
N ILE A 231 -6.31 10.48 10.74
CA ILE A 231 -6.94 10.76 9.46
C ILE A 231 -8.15 11.69 9.63
N PRO A 232 -9.12 11.40 10.53
CA PRO A 232 -10.24 12.29 10.76
C PRO A 232 -9.82 13.69 11.25
N ALA A 233 -8.82 13.80 12.12
CA ALA A 233 -8.31 15.10 12.58
C ALA A 233 -7.69 15.90 11.42
N VAL A 234 -6.82 15.28 10.62
CA VAL A 234 -6.19 15.91 9.45
C VAL A 234 -7.23 16.26 8.38
N GLN A 235 -8.25 15.42 8.19
CA GLN A 235 -9.37 15.73 7.30
C GLN A 235 -10.07 17.01 7.73
N ARG A 236 -10.49 17.10 9.01
CA ARG A 236 -11.15 18.29 9.56
C ARG A 236 -10.28 19.54 9.38
N TRP A 237 -8.98 19.41 9.66
CA TRP A 237 -8.00 20.48 9.47
C TRP A 237 -7.92 20.96 8.02
N ILE A 238 -7.71 20.05 7.06
CA ILE A 238 -7.58 20.38 5.64
C ILE A 238 -8.87 20.98 5.09
N GLU A 239 -10.03 20.46 5.51
CA GLU A 239 -11.34 20.95 5.06
C GLU A 239 -11.63 22.40 5.47
N THR A 240 -10.93 22.95 6.46
CA THR A 240 -10.96 24.39 6.77
C THR A 240 -10.36 25.25 5.65
N GLY A 241 -9.45 24.69 4.84
CA GLY A 241 -8.71 25.37 3.77
C GLY A 241 -7.36 25.94 4.18
N ARG A 242 -6.88 25.67 5.39
CA ARG A 242 -5.57 26.14 5.89
C ARG A 242 -4.39 25.67 5.02
N GLU A 243 -4.51 24.49 4.40
CA GLU A 243 -3.43 23.81 3.68
C GLU A 243 -3.59 23.83 2.15
N ASP A 244 -4.52 24.61 1.60
CA ASP A 244 -4.77 24.64 0.15
C ASP A 244 -3.52 25.01 -0.66
N GLU A 245 -2.68 25.92 -0.13
CA GLU A 245 -1.41 26.32 -0.76
C GLU A 245 -0.35 25.21 -0.68
N VAL A 246 -0.27 24.50 0.44
CA VAL A 246 0.69 23.40 0.66
C VAL A 246 0.34 22.19 -0.20
N LEU A 247 -0.95 21.91 -0.38
CA LEU A 247 -1.43 20.74 -1.12
C LEU A 247 -1.53 21.00 -2.63
N ALA A 248 -1.55 22.27 -3.08
CA ALA A 248 -1.66 22.61 -4.49
C ALA A 248 -0.51 22.07 -5.37
N PRO A 249 0.77 22.12 -4.96
CA PRO A 249 1.88 21.48 -5.68
C PRO A 249 1.73 19.96 -5.81
N LEU A 250 1.13 19.31 -4.81
CA LEU A 250 0.85 17.86 -4.83
C LEU A 250 -0.34 17.50 -5.73
N GLY A 251 -1.07 18.49 -6.27
CA GLY A 251 -2.18 18.28 -7.20
C GLY A 251 -3.57 18.34 -6.57
N TYR A 252 -3.68 18.67 -5.28
CA TYR A 252 -4.97 18.94 -4.65
C TYR A 252 -5.55 20.28 -5.12
N ARG A 253 -6.88 20.31 -5.33
CA ARG A 253 -7.63 21.53 -5.66
C ARG A 253 -8.98 21.48 -4.98
N ARG A 254 -9.16 22.29 -3.93
CA ARG A 254 -10.45 22.41 -3.23
C ARG A 254 -11.57 22.81 -4.20
N GLY A 255 -12.72 22.15 -4.09
CA GLY A 255 -13.92 22.47 -4.85
C GLY A 255 -13.95 22.07 -6.33
N ARG A 256 -12.86 21.55 -6.93
CA ARG A 256 -12.93 20.98 -8.28
C ARG A 256 -13.53 19.58 -8.25
N ARG A 257 -14.85 19.46 -8.46
CA ARG A 257 -15.45 18.18 -8.86
C ARG A 257 -14.77 17.71 -10.15
N ARG A 258 -14.58 16.39 -10.29
CA ARG A 258 -13.98 15.76 -11.47
C ARG A 258 -14.64 16.28 -12.75
N GLU A 259 -14.05 17.28 -13.38
CA GLU A 259 -14.22 17.44 -14.82
C GLU A 259 -13.47 16.24 -15.40
N ALA A 260 -14.22 15.21 -15.79
CA ALA A 260 -13.67 14.13 -16.58
C ALA A 260 -12.98 14.81 -17.76
N ARG A 261 -11.65 14.72 -17.81
CA ARG A 261 -10.87 15.19 -18.96
C ARG A 261 -11.43 14.44 -20.16
N ARG A 262 -12.35 15.05 -20.91
CA ARG A 262 -12.68 14.60 -22.25
C ARG A 262 -11.37 14.71 -23.02
N CYS A 263 -10.78 13.57 -23.38
CA CYS A 263 -9.69 13.54 -24.34
C CYS A 263 -10.19 14.25 -25.60
N PRO A 264 -9.55 15.35 -26.06
CA PRO A 264 -9.93 16.02 -27.29
C PRO A 264 -9.34 15.24 -28.46
N HIS A 265 -9.87 14.04 -28.72
CA HIS A 265 -9.55 13.31 -29.95
C HIS A 265 -10.67 12.38 -30.39
N ARG A 266 -11.75 12.98 -30.92
CA ARG A 266 -12.41 12.58 -32.18
C ARG A 266 -13.51 13.60 -32.52
N ALA A 267 -13.15 14.63 -33.27
CA ALA A 267 -14.10 15.47 -33.99
C ALA A 267 -13.51 15.69 -35.38
N GLY A 268 -14.23 15.23 -36.41
CA GLY A 268 -13.76 15.09 -37.79
C GLY A 268 -13.56 13.61 -38.14
N GLU A 269 -14.23 12.98 -39.10
CA GLU A 269 -14.96 13.50 -40.25
C GLU A 269 -16.12 12.53 -40.57
N GLY A 270 -17.35 13.03 -40.53
CA GLY A 270 -18.52 12.41 -41.15
C GLY A 270 -18.90 13.23 -42.36
N GLY A 271 -18.06 13.20 -43.39
CA GLY A 271 -18.32 13.84 -44.68
C GLY A 271 -19.20 12.95 -45.53
N SER A 272 -20.50 13.26 -45.58
CA SER A 272 -21.45 12.70 -46.53
C SER A 272 -21.04 13.09 -47.96
N GLY A 273 -20.54 12.13 -48.73
CA GLY A 273 -20.34 12.25 -50.17
C GLY A 273 -21.29 11.31 -50.91
N SER A 274 -22.50 11.80 -51.18
CA SER A 274 -23.39 11.22 -52.18
C SER A 274 -22.76 11.41 -53.57
N HIS A 275 -22.39 10.32 -54.23
CA HIS A 275 -22.08 10.33 -55.66
C HIS A 275 -23.11 9.46 -56.38
N ASP A 276 -23.95 10.13 -57.16
CA ASP A 276 -24.86 9.58 -58.17
C ASP A 276 -24.07 8.72 -59.18
N LEU A 277 -24.63 7.55 -59.48
CA LEU A 277 -24.24 6.68 -60.59
C LEU A 277 -24.97 7.16 -61.85
N GLY A 278 -24.21 7.53 -62.86
CA GLY A 278 -24.62 7.51 -64.27
C GLY A 278 -24.14 6.22 -64.93
#